data_AF-A0A2U1N535-F1
#
_entry.id   AF-A0A2U1N535-F1
#
_cell.length_a   1.000
_cell.length_b   1.000
_cell.length_c   1.000
_cell.angle_alpha   90.00
_cell.angle_beta   90.00
_cell.angle_gamma   90.00
#
_symmetry.space_group_name_H-M   'P 1'
#
loop_
_entity.id
_entity.type
_entity.pdbx_description
1 polymer ?
#
loop_
_entity_poly.entity_id
_entity_poly.type
_entity_poly.pdbx_seq_one_letter_code
_entity_poly.pdbx_strand_id
1 'polypeptide(L)'
;MVQSSVLSRRRRNTWKSHPRLNFENTRFCFQTSGFRYPNFAQKFLSACVHVAAPSAIDFRSNSISLLLLKKILDYVMSHQTRKVNIEFLGSKQTRRGGFDLSLFRSHFLEHLCLSIDFEIIISPLLTWDLPALVHLNLDRVKIRMKPSNDSASKSIDLFSGFPNLKTLVLTRCLLSNIGTFIIASSKLEYLSLKGLFCGSRLGDLMIKTFVQLSKAESLTVNLDVLWFLLENPDLLETMLSFYEASKFDTFAVFVAIVNVFRRGSPSIKFHLKLDSTPPIVRYRI
;
A
#
# COMPACT_ATOMS: atom_id res chain seq x y z
N MET A 1 -21.26 16.27 11.69
CA MET A 1 -20.67 17.11 10.61
C MET A 1 -20.27 18.46 11.19
N VAL A 2 -18.99 18.82 11.21
CA VAL A 2 -18.55 20.17 11.62
C VAL A 2 -18.20 20.94 10.36
N GLN A 3 -19.10 21.83 9.97
CA GLN A 3 -18.95 22.77 8.86
C GLN A 3 -17.80 23.75 9.16
N SER A 4 -17.03 24.11 8.14
CA SER A 4 -15.87 25.00 8.24
C SER A 4 -16.27 26.42 8.70
N SER A 5 -16.36 26.63 10.01
CA SER A 5 -16.39 27.97 10.58
C SER A 5 -14.95 28.38 10.86
N VAL A 6 -14.56 29.58 10.41
CA VAL A 6 -13.44 30.36 10.94
C VAL A 6 -13.27 30.05 12.43
N LEU A 7 -12.19 29.35 12.79
CA LEU A 7 -12.00 28.87 14.15
C LEU A 7 -11.92 30.09 15.09
N SER A 8 -12.95 30.26 15.93
CA SER A 8 -12.90 31.23 17.01
C SER A 8 -11.63 30.99 17.83
N ARG A 9 -11.04 32.05 18.40
CA ARG A 9 -9.85 31.97 19.28
C ARG A 9 -9.99 30.85 20.33
N ARG A 10 -11.23 30.59 20.79
CA ARG A 10 -11.59 29.54 21.75
C ARG A 10 -11.34 28.12 21.22
N ARG A 11 -11.68 27.83 19.95
CA ARG A 11 -11.41 26.52 19.34
C ARG A 11 -9.92 26.28 19.06
N ARG A 12 -9.09 27.32 18.92
CA ARG A 12 -7.64 27.14 18.70
C ARG A 12 -6.96 26.35 19.84
N ASN A 13 -7.45 26.47 21.07
CA ASN A 13 -6.86 25.80 22.23
C ASN A 13 -7.39 24.36 22.42
N THR A 14 -8.63 24.07 22.03
CA THR A 14 -9.23 22.74 22.18
C THR A 14 -8.53 21.66 21.34
N TRP A 15 -7.89 22.05 20.24
CA TRP A 15 -7.27 21.11 19.31
C TRP A 15 -5.84 20.77 19.72
N LYS A 16 -5.19 21.62 20.52
CA LYS A 16 -3.84 21.39 21.07
C LYS A 16 -3.79 20.20 22.03
N SER A 17 -4.91 19.87 22.65
CA SER A 17 -5.03 18.75 23.59
C SER A 17 -5.58 17.48 22.94
N HIS A 18 -5.84 17.47 21.63
CA HIS A 18 -6.44 16.30 20.98
C HIS A 18 -5.36 15.33 20.47
N PRO A 19 -5.34 14.07 20.95
CA PRO A 19 -4.31 13.10 20.58
C PRO A 19 -4.46 12.58 19.15
N ARG A 20 -5.56 12.95 18.47
CA ARG A 20 -5.89 12.56 17.10
C ARG A 20 -6.27 13.79 16.30
N LEU A 21 -5.65 13.96 15.14
CA LEU A 21 -6.00 14.99 14.16
C LEU A 21 -6.77 14.35 13.01
N ASN A 22 -7.94 14.88 12.71
CA ASN A 22 -8.72 14.47 11.54
C ASN A 22 -8.95 15.68 10.62
N PHE A 23 -8.54 15.54 9.37
CA PHE A 23 -8.64 16.53 8.31
C PHE A 23 -9.46 15.94 7.18
N GLU A 24 -10.72 16.34 7.04
CA GLU A 24 -11.59 15.87 5.97
C GLU A 24 -12.01 17.01 5.05
N ASN A 25 -11.73 16.86 3.76
CA ASN A 25 -12.19 17.76 2.69
C ASN A 25 -12.95 16.98 1.61
N THR A 26 -14.26 16.86 1.81
CA THR A 26 -15.19 16.11 0.95
C THR A 26 -15.92 16.96 -0.09
N ARG A 27 -15.63 18.27 -0.20
CA ARG A 27 -16.40 19.16 -1.09
C ARG A 27 -16.16 18.83 -2.56
N PHE A 28 -17.00 17.98 -3.12
CA PHE A 28 -17.23 17.85 -4.56
C PHE A 28 -17.77 19.18 -5.07
N CYS A 29 -16.92 20.07 -5.56
CA CYS A 29 -17.43 21.30 -6.13
C CYS A 29 -16.53 21.75 -7.28
N PHE A 30 -17.13 21.73 -8.46
CA PHE A 30 -16.79 22.50 -9.64
C PHE A 30 -16.77 24.04 -9.39
N GLN A 31 -16.62 24.49 -8.14
CA GLN A 31 -16.55 25.90 -7.78
C GLN A 31 -15.08 26.30 -7.65
N THR A 32 -14.63 26.95 -8.71
CA THR A 32 -13.29 27.43 -9.03
C THR A 32 -12.79 28.61 -8.19
N SER A 33 -13.24 28.81 -6.94
CA SER A 33 -12.82 29.99 -6.16
C SER A 33 -12.31 29.64 -4.75
N GLY A 34 -10.98 29.60 -4.62
CA GLY A 34 -10.30 30.01 -3.39
C GLY A 34 -10.25 29.00 -2.24
N PHE A 35 -9.98 27.72 -2.49
CA PHE A 35 -9.81 26.73 -1.42
C PHE A 35 -8.64 27.09 -0.48
N ARG A 36 -8.97 27.68 0.68
CA ARG A 36 -8.03 27.99 1.79
C ARG A 36 -7.57 26.76 2.57
N TYR A 37 -8.04 25.57 2.22
CA TYR A 37 -7.83 24.34 3.00
C TYR A 37 -6.37 23.88 3.04
N PRO A 38 -5.62 23.81 1.90
CA PRO A 38 -4.19 23.49 1.95
C PRO A 38 -3.40 24.49 2.78
N ASN A 39 -3.75 25.78 2.68
CA ASN A 39 -3.12 26.84 3.48
C ASN A 39 -3.43 26.69 4.97
N PHE A 40 -4.65 26.26 5.31
CA PHE A 40 -5.03 25.97 6.69
C PHE A 40 -4.26 24.78 7.26
N ALA A 41 -4.26 23.64 6.57
CA ALA A 41 -3.53 22.44 6.99
C ALA A 41 -2.04 22.74 7.15
N GLN A 42 -1.45 23.49 6.21
CA GLN A 42 -0.07 23.94 6.32
C GLN A 42 0.16 24.81 7.58
N LYS A 43 -0.62 25.88 7.76
CA LYS A 43 -0.47 26.77 8.93
C LYS A 43 -0.67 26.02 10.25
N PHE A 44 -1.58 25.04 10.25
CA PHE A 44 -1.85 24.21 11.40
C PHE A 44 -0.65 23.33 11.75
N LEU A 45 -0.12 22.56 10.80
CA LEU A 45 1.03 21.67 11.03
C LEU A 45 2.26 22.46 11.50
N SER A 46 2.51 23.64 10.93
CA SER A 46 3.59 24.52 11.38
C SER A 46 3.41 25.02 12.81
N ALA A 47 2.18 25.24 13.28
CA ALA A 47 1.92 25.68 14.65
C ALA A 47 1.97 24.55 15.69
N CYS A 48 1.76 23.30 15.27
CA CYS A 48 1.78 22.12 16.14
C CYS A 48 3.18 21.68 16.56
N VAL A 49 4.24 22.15 15.90
CA VAL A 49 5.65 21.83 16.22
C VAL A 49 6.00 22.14 17.69
N HIS A 50 5.30 23.08 18.33
CA HIS A 50 5.56 23.51 19.71
C HIS A 50 4.60 22.90 20.75
N VAL A 51 3.77 21.91 20.38
CA VAL A 51 2.76 21.28 21.24
C VAL A 51 2.95 19.77 21.22
N ALA A 52 2.50 19.07 22.27
CA ALA A 52 2.51 17.61 22.34
C ALA A 52 2.03 16.99 21.01
N ALA A 53 2.90 16.19 20.40
CA ALA A 53 2.67 15.65 19.07
C ALA A 53 1.45 14.71 19.06
N PRO A 54 0.60 14.77 18.02
CA PRO A 54 -0.54 13.89 17.90
C PRO A 54 -0.09 12.44 17.68
N SER A 55 -0.70 11.52 18.42
CA SER A 55 -0.44 10.08 18.29
C SER A 55 -0.96 9.51 16.96
N ALA A 56 -1.98 10.14 16.36
CA ALA A 56 -2.57 9.71 15.09
C ALA A 56 -3.01 10.89 14.22
N ILE A 57 -2.83 10.74 12.91
CA ILE A 57 -3.27 11.69 11.88
C ILE A 57 -4.11 10.96 10.85
N ASP A 58 -5.35 11.41 10.65
CA ASP A 58 -6.22 10.99 9.56
C ASP A 58 -6.44 12.19 8.63
N PHE A 59 -6.09 12.04 7.37
CA PHE A 59 -6.19 13.08 6.37
C PHE A 59 -6.91 12.54 5.14
N ARG A 60 -8.11 13.05 4.87
CA ARG A 60 -8.95 12.63 3.75
C ARG A 60 -9.30 13.83 2.90
N SER A 61 -9.05 13.76 1.60
CA SER A 61 -9.37 14.88 0.72
C SER A 61 -9.57 14.43 -0.72
N ASN A 62 -10.51 15.08 -1.40
CA ASN A 62 -10.68 14.92 -2.85
C ASN A 62 -9.66 15.72 -3.69
N SER A 63 -8.84 16.55 -3.05
CA SER A 63 -7.78 17.33 -3.69
C SER A 63 -6.61 17.50 -2.73
N ILE A 64 -5.54 16.74 -2.97
CA ILE A 64 -4.30 16.82 -2.20
C ILE A 64 -3.23 17.29 -3.17
N SER A 65 -2.63 18.46 -2.95
CA SER A 65 -1.47 18.85 -3.75
C SER A 65 -0.24 18.06 -3.28
N LEU A 66 0.69 17.79 -4.20
CA LEU A 66 1.95 17.11 -3.87
C LEU A 66 2.72 17.85 -2.76
N LEU A 67 2.71 19.18 -2.81
CA LEU A 67 3.33 20.04 -1.81
C LEU A 67 2.71 19.85 -0.42
N LEU A 68 1.38 19.75 -0.33
CA LEU A 68 0.71 19.51 0.94
C LEU A 68 0.99 18.10 1.46
N LEU A 69 0.93 17.10 0.58
CA LEU A 69 1.27 15.71 0.94
C LEU A 69 2.68 15.63 1.52
N LYS A 70 3.66 16.23 0.85
CA LYS A 70 5.05 16.28 1.32
C LYS A 70 5.14 16.90 2.72
N LYS A 71 4.47 18.03 2.96
CA LYS A 71 4.46 18.68 4.28
C LYS A 71 3.81 17.84 5.37
N ILE A 72 2.72 17.14 5.06
CA ILE A 72 2.07 16.22 6.00
C ILE A 72 3.05 15.10 6.37
N LEU A 73 3.70 14.51 5.37
CA LEU A 73 4.65 13.42 5.59
C LEU A 73 5.90 13.90 6.35
N ASP A 74 6.49 15.03 5.97
CA ASP A 74 7.62 15.63 6.70
C ASP A 74 7.26 15.86 8.17
N TYR A 75 6.05 16.37 8.45
CA TYR A 75 5.56 16.53 9.82
C TYR A 75 5.43 15.18 10.53
N VAL A 76 4.75 14.21 9.92
CA VAL A 76 4.57 12.86 10.48
C VAL A 76 5.89 12.23 10.86
N MET A 77 6.86 12.26 9.95
CA MET A 77 8.15 11.59 10.10
C MET A 77 9.02 12.26 11.17
N SER A 78 8.89 13.58 11.33
CA SER A 78 9.66 14.36 12.31
C SER A 78 9.07 14.34 13.72
N HIS A 79 7.89 13.73 13.93
CA HIS A 79 7.19 13.72 15.22
C HIS A 79 6.91 12.29 15.69
N GLN A 80 6.53 12.14 16.95
CA GLN A 80 6.18 10.84 17.57
C GLN A 80 4.80 10.31 17.12
N THR A 81 4.47 10.49 15.83
CA THR A 81 3.20 10.04 15.26
C THR A 81 3.24 8.53 15.09
N ARG A 82 2.29 7.82 15.71
CA ARG A 82 2.21 6.35 15.63
C ARG A 82 1.35 5.86 14.50
N LYS A 83 0.31 6.61 14.11
CA LYS A 83 -0.65 6.18 13.09
C LYS A 83 -0.92 7.28 12.08
N VAL A 84 -0.85 6.95 10.80
CA VAL A 84 -1.15 7.86 9.72
C VAL A 84 -2.04 7.19 8.69
N ASN A 85 -3.13 7.87 8.37
CA ASN A 85 -4.02 7.55 7.26
C ASN A 85 -4.11 8.76 6.34
N ILE A 86 -3.74 8.60 5.07
CA ILE A 86 -3.90 9.62 4.05
C ILE A 86 -4.72 9.02 2.92
N GLU A 87 -5.91 9.58 2.69
CA GLU A 87 -6.89 9.07 1.72
C GLU A 87 -7.26 10.14 0.69
N PHE A 88 -7.06 9.81 -0.57
CA PHE A 88 -7.51 10.58 -1.72
C PHE A 88 -8.88 10.08 -2.17
N LEU A 89 -9.91 10.89 -1.94
CA LEU A 89 -11.31 10.55 -2.23
C LEU A 89 -11.70 10.77 -3.70
N GLY A 90 -10.80 11.29 -4.52
CA GLY A 90 -11.08 11.56 -5.92
C GLY A 90 -11.31 10.27 -6.72
N SER A 91 -12.26 10.30 -7.66
CA SER A 91 -12.53 9.20 -8.58
C SER A 91 -11.63 9.19 -9.80
N LYS A 92 -11.03 10.34 -10.15
CA LYS A 92 -10.18 10.51 -11.32
C LYS A 92 -8.71 10.48 -10.92
N GLN A 93 -7.95 9.65 -11.62
CA GLN A 93 -6.49 9.67 -11.54
C GLN A 93 -5.97 11.03 -11.92
N THR A 94 -5.41 11.72 -10.94
CA THR A 94 -4.72 12.98 -11.19
C THR A 94 -3.31 12.59 -11.62
N ARG A 95 -2.91 12.88 -12.86
CA ARG A 95 -1.56 12.65 -13.40
C ARG A 95 -0.50 13.52 -12.70
N ARG A 96 -0.50 13.55 -11.37
CA ARG A 96 0.38 14.39 -10.57
C ARG A 96 1.68 13.62 -10.42
N GLY A 97 2.77 14.29 -10.77
CA GLY A 97 4.11 13.71 -10.78
C GLY A 97 4.48 13.02 -9.47
N GLY A 98 5.53 12.22 -9.52
CA GLY A 98 5.92 11.44 -8.36
C GLY A 98 6.65 12.23 -7.28
N PHE A 99 6.64 11.69 -6.06
CA PHE A 99 7.53 12.11 -5.00
C PHE A 99 8.42 10.96 -4.55
N ASP A 100 9.64 11.34 -4.16
CA ASP A 100 10.64 10.41 -3.64
C ASP A 100 10.38 10.19 -2.14
N LEU A 101 10.27 8.92 -1.75
CA LEU A 101 10.01 8.52 -0.36
C LEU A 101 11.27 8.31 0.47
N SER A 102 12.45 8.68 -0.03
CA SER A 102 13.71 8.58 0.72
C SER A 102 13.73 9.28 2.07
N LEU A 103 12.71 10.11 2.35
CA LEU A 103 12.50 10.81 3.62
C LEU A 103 11.64 10.03 4.63
N PHE A 104 11.17 8.82 4.32
CA PHE A 104 10.34 8.02 5.24
C PHE A 104 11.22 7.43 6.33
N ARG A 105 11.43 8.22 7.38
CA ARG A 105 12.20 7.82 8.56
C ARG A 105 11.40 8.16 9.81
N SER A 106 11.02 7.15 10.57
CA SER A 106 10.32 7.31 11.84
C SER A 106 10.44 6.06 12.70
N HIS A 107 10.97 6.23 13.91
CA HIS A 107 11.05 5.17 14.90
C HIS A 107 9.74 4.94 15.67
N PHE A 108 8.71 5.77 15.42
CA PHE A 108 7.45 5.74 16.16
C PHE A 108 6.26 5.27 15.31
N LEU A 109 6.37 5.35 13.98
CA LEU A 109 5.27 5.04 13.08
C LEU A 109 4.99 3.54 13.05
N GLU A 110 3.87 3.15 13.65
CA GLU A 110 3.40 1.76 13.73
C GLU A 110 2.43 1.42 12.59
N HIS A 111 1.60 2.38 12.17
CA HIS A 111 0.58 2.18 11.14
C HIS A 111 0.66 3.26 10.06
N LEU A 112 0.85 2.85 8.81
CA LEU A 112 0.85 3.72 7.64
C LEU A 112 -0.17 3.24 6.61
N CYS A 113 -1.16 4.09 6.32
CA CYS A 113 -2.14 3.88 5.27
C CYS A 113 -2.07 5.04 4.28
N LEU A 114 -1.75 4.73 3.02
CA LEU A 114 -1.67 5.68 1.92
C LEU A 114 -2.60 5.21 0.81
N SER A 115 -3.78 5.80 0.71
CA SER A 115 -4.63 5.71 -0.48
C SER A 115 -4.45 6.98 -1.28
N ILE A 116 -3.50 6.97 -2.22
CA ILE A 116 -3.10 8.19 -2.93
C ILE A 116 -2.92 7.93 -4.42
N ASP A 117 -3.23 8.92 -5.24
CA ASP A 117 -3.16 8.85 -6.70
C ASP A 117 -1.86 9.49 -7.24
N PHE A 118 -0.76 9.25 -6.52
CA PHE A 118 0.56 9.77 -6.84
C PHE A 118 1.52 8.65 -7.18
N GLU A 119 2.54 9.00 -7.94
CA GLU A 119 3.67 8.12 -8.20
C GLU A 119 4.66 8.19 -7.03
N ILE A 120 5.01 7.02 -6.51
CA ILE A 120 6.10 6.81 -5.58
C ILE A 120 7.30 6.41 -6.41
N ILE A 121 8.30 7.29 -6.42
CA ILE A 121 9.53 7.07 -7.18
C ILE A 121 10.54 6.43 -6.23
N ILE A 122 10.93 5.20 -6.54
CA ILE A 122 11.99 4.50 -5.81
C ILE A 122 13.32 4.71 -6.51
N SER A 123 14.26 5.26 -5.75
CA SER A 123 15.68 5.31 -6.08
C SER A 123 16.38 4.06 -5.55
N PRO A 124 17.47 3.56 -6.17
CA PRO A 124 18.21 2.39 -5.67
C PRO A 124 18.74 2.56 -4.23
N LEU A 125 18.97 3.81 -3.82
CA LEU A 125 19.41 4.20 -2.47
C LEU A 125 18.25 4.37 -1.47
N LEU A 126 17.03 4.01 -1.85
CA LEU A 126 15.86 4.20 -1.01
C LEU A 126 15.98 3.30 0.23
N THR A 127 16.09 3.94 1.38
CA THR A 127 16.09 3.30 2.70
C THR A 127 14.91 3.86 3.48
N TRP A 128 13.73 3.24 3.33
CA TRP A 128 12.69 3.50 4.32
C TRP A 128 13.21 2.97 5.66
N ASP A 129 13.22 3.82 6.65
CA ASP A 129 13.66 3.48 8.01
C ASP A 129 12.48 3.61 8.95
N LEU A 130 11.66 2.57 8.96
CA LEU A 130 10.42 2.50 9.74
C LEU A 130 10.45 1.26 10.65
N PRO A 131 11.35 1.20 11.65
CA PRO A 131 11.57 -0.02 12.42
C PRO A 131 10.37 -0.39 13.29
N ALA A 132 9.52 0.57 13.65
CA ALA A 132 8.30 0.32 14.41
C ALA A 132 7.09 -0.08 13.53
N LEU A 133 7.22 -0.09 12.21
CA LEU A 133 6.09 -0.29 11.31
C LEU A 133 5.55 -1.71 11.42
N VAL A 134 4.28 -1.83 11.83
CA VAL A 134 3.56 -3.10 11.98
C VAL A 134 2.55 -3.28 10.86
N HIS A 135 1.94 -2.20 10.40
CA HIS A 135 0.87 -2.22 9.40
C HIS A 135 1.16 -1.23 8.27
N LEU A 136 1.23 -1.75 7.05
CA LEU A 136 1.36 -0.96 5.83
C LEU A 136 0.21 -1.26 4.87
N ASN A 137 -0.51 -0.21 4.49
CA ASN A 137 -1.56 -0.26 3.48
C ASN A 137 -1.27 0.77 2.38
N LEU A 138 -1.10 0.30 1.15
CA LEU A 138 -0.97 1.13 -0.03
C LEU A 138 -2.16 0.86 -0.94
N ASP A 139 -2.89 1.91 -1.29
CA ASP A 139 -4.03 1.85 -2.19
C ASP A 139 -3.91 2.89 -3.30
N ARG A 140 -4.18 2.49 -4.55
CA ARG A 140 -4.06 3.33 -5.76
C ARG A 140 -2.66 3.92 -6.01
N VAL A 141 -1.65 3.42 -5.32
CA VAL A 141 -0.27 3.90 -5.44
C VAL A 141 0.37 3.40 -6.72
N LYS A 142 0.98 4.30 -7.50
CA LYS A 142 1.87 3.92 -8.59
C LYS A 142 3.31 3.84 -8.08
N ILE A 143 3.91 2.67 -8.12
CA ILE A 143 5.29 2.42 -7.69
C ILE A 143 6.17 2.37 -8.94
N ARG A 144 7.13 3.30 -9.06
CA ARG A 144 8.05 3.35 -10.19
C ARG A 144 9.49 3.34 -9.73
N MET A 145 10.28 2.42 -10.27
CA MET A 145 11.73 2.44 -10.10
C MET A 145 12.35 3.46 -11.07
N LYS A 146 13.26 4.31 -10.59
CA LYS A 146 14.05 5.19 -11.47
C LYS A 146 14.83 4.31 -12.47
N PRO A 147 14.92 4.71 -13.76
CA PRO A 147 15.77 4.00 -14.71
C PRO A 147 17.22 4.06 -14.23
N SER A 148 17.86 2.90 -14.06
CA SER A 148 19.31 2.75 -13.99
C SER A 148 19.85 2.48 -15.39
N ASN A 149 21.08 2.91 -15.66
CA ASN A 149 21.80 2.60 -16.91
C ASN A 149 22.15 1.10 -17.01
N ASP A 150 22.16 0.39 -15.89
CA ASP A 150 22.44 -1.04 -15.87
C ASP A 150 21.25 -1.85 -16.37
N SER A 151 21.53 -2.72 -17.35
CA SER A 151 20.61 -3.70 -17.95
C SER A 151 20.28 -4.88 -17.03
N ALA A 152 20.81 -4.89 -15.81
CA ALA A 152 20.53 -5.92 -14.81
C ALA A 152 19.03 -5.95 -14.44
N SER A 153 18.54 -7.14 -14.10
CA SER A 153 17.15 -7.37 -13.69
C SER A 153 16.75 -6.38 -12.60
N LYS A 154 15.78 -5.51 -12.89
CA LYS A 154 15.26 -4.48 -11.99
C LYS A 154 14.41 -5.12 -10.90
N SER A 155 15.07 -5.86 -10.00
CA SER A 155 14.44 -6.40 -8.81
C SER A 155 14.38 -5.35 -7.72
N ILE A 156 13.25 -5.26 -7.03
CA ILE A 156 13.04 -4.33 -5.94
C ILE A 156 12.48 -5.07 -4.74
N ASP A 157 13.14 -4.89 -3.60
CA ASP A 157 12.65 -5.34 -2.30
C ASP A 157 12.42 -4.09 -1.45
N LEU A 158 11.15 -3.76 -1.23
CA LEU A 158 10.76 -2.58 -0.46
C LEU A 158 10.54 -2.89 1.02
N PHE A 159 10.26 -4.14 1.35
CA PHE A 159 9.64 -4.48 2.63
C PHE A 159 10.57 -5.21 3.59
N SER A 160 11.72 -5.74 3.12
CA SER A 160 12.70 -6.37 4.02
C SER A 160 13.25 -5.44 5.08
N GLY A 161 13.25 -4.12 4.81
CA GLY A 161 13.64 -3.09 5.76
C GLY A 161 12.68 -2.90 6.94
N PHE A 162 11.52 -3.58 6.98
CA PHE A 162 10.54 -3.44 8.07
C PHE A 162 10.57 -4.66 9.00
N PRO A 163 11.41 -4.65 10.06
CA PRO A 163 11.62 -5.81 10.92
C PRO A 163 10.38 -6.24 11.73
N ASN A 164 9.37 -5.36 11.83
CA ASN A 164 8.16 -5.58 12.61
C ASN A 164 6.89 -5.64 11.76
N LEU A 165 6.99 -5.64 10.42
CA LEU A 165 5.83 -5.60 9.54
C LEU A 165 5.05 -6.91 9.59
N LYS A 166 3.86 -6.85 10.19
CA LYS A 166 2.92 -7.98 10.30
C LYS A 166 1.85 -7.97 9.23
N THR A 167 1.43 -6.79 8.80
CA THR A 167 0.33 -6.65 7.84
C THR A 167 0.77 -5.81 6.65
N LEU A 168 0.69 -6.39 5.45
CA LEU A 168 0.89 -5.69 4.19
C LEU A 168 -0.36 -5.79 3.33
N VAL A 169 -0.88 -4.65 2.91
CA VAL A 169 -2.03 -4.54 2.01
C VAL A 169 -1.64 -3.70 0.81
N LEU A 170 -1.71 -4.28 -0.39
CA LEU A 170 -1.50 -3.59 -1.66
C LEU A 170 -2.78 -3.70 -2.47
N THR A 171 -3.44 -2.57 -2.70
CA THR A 171 -4.73 -2.50 -3.42
C THR A 171 -4.63 -1.54 -4.60
N ARG A 172 -5.01 -1.96 -5.80
CA ARG A 172 -5.01 -1.12 -7.01
C ARG A 172 -3.66 -0.44 -7.27
N CYS A 173 -2.55 -1.09 -6.89
CA CYS A 173 -1.22 -0.55 -7.09
C CYS A 173 -0.74 -0.81 -8.52
N LEU A 174 -0.05 0.15 -9.11
CA LEU A 174 0.56 0.03 -10.43
C LEU A 174 2.08 0.00 -10.30
N LEU A 175 2.69 -1.12 -10.67
CA LEU A 175 4.14 -1.31 -10.72
C LEU A 175 4.66 -0.96 -12.12
N SER A 176 5.61 -0.03 -12.19
CA SER A 176 6.17 0.45 -13.46
C SER A 176 7.68 0.41 -13.44
N ASN A 177 8.29 -0.08 -14.54
CA ASN A 177 9.74 -0.22 -14.69
C ASN A 177 10.38 -1.12 -13.60
N ILE A 178 9.63 -2.11 -13.12
CA ILE A 178 10.08 -3.11 -12.14
C ILE A 178 10.03 -4.47 -12.84
N GLY A 179 11.16 -5.17 -12.89
CA GLY A 179 11.24 -6.51 -13.46
C GLY A 179 10.82 -7.59 -12.45
N THR A 180 11.21 -7.42 -11.19
CA THR A 180 10.84 -8.32 -10.10
C THR A 180 10.47 -7.50 -8.87
N PHE A 181 9.32 -7.73 -8.27
CA PHE A 181 8.90 -7.12 -7.02
C PHE A 181 8.95 -8.20 -5.96
N ILE A 182 9.79 -8.00 -4.96
CA ILE A 182 10.05 -8.96 -3.89
C ILE A 182 9.37 -8.43 -2.64
N ILE A 183 8.57 -9.29 -2.01
CA ILE A 183 7.99 -9.02 -0.69
C ILE A 183 8.67 -9.92 0.32
N ALA A 184 9.73 -9.41 0.93
CA ALA A 184 10.41 -10.06 2.04
C ALA A 184 9.97 -9.41 3.36
N SER A 185 9.42 -10.17 4.30
CA SER A 185 9.30 -9.76 5.70
C SER A 185 9.27 -11.00 6.59
N SER A 186 10.10 -11.02 7.62
CA SER A 186 10.25 -12.17 8.53
C SER A 186 9.09 -12.33 9.51
N LYS A 187 8.30 -11.27 9.73
CA LYS A 187 7.17 -11.24 10.68
C LYS A 187 5.83 -11.04 10.00
N LEU A 188 5.76 -11.18 8.67
CA LEU A 188 4.53 -10.96 7.92
C LEU A 188 3.51 -12.06 8.25
N GLU A 189 2.42 -11.68 8.91
CA GLU A 189 1.31 -12.57 9.30
C GLU A 189 0.17 -12.49 8.27
N TYR A 190 -0.04 -11.31 7.68
CA TYR A 190 -1.13 -11.04 6.73
C TYR A 190 -0.62 -10.32 5.48
N LEU A 191 -0.88 -10.93 4.32
CA LEU A 191 -0.71 -10.30 3.01
C LEU A 191 -2.03 -10.25 2.23
N SER A 192 -2.38 -9.06 1.73
CA SER A 192 -3.49 -8.87 0.80
C SER A 192 -3.01 -8.17 -0.46
N LEU A 193 -3.09 -8.85 -1.59
CA LEU A 193 -2.78 -8.30 -2.92
C LEU A 193 -4.07 -8.24 -3.74
N LYS A 194 -4.49 -7.04 -4.15
CA LYS A 194 -5.73 -6.83 -4.90
C LYS A 194 -5.52 -5.83 -6.04
N GLY A 195 -5.88 -6.22 -7.26
CA GLY A 195 -5.77 -5.33 -8.43
C GLY A 195 -4.36 -4.78 -8.63
N LEU A 196 -3.34 -5.64 -8.53
CA LEU A 196 -1.97 -5.25 -8.87
C LEU A 196 -1.80 -5.23 -10.39
N PHE A 197 -1.31 -4.11 -10.92
CA PHE A 197 -1.03 -3.97 -12.34
C PHE A 197 0.49 -3.87 -12.55
N CYS A 198 1.06 -4.63 -13.49
CA CYS A 198 2.46 -4.52 -13.91
C CYS A 198 2.53 -4.29 -15.42
N GLY A 199 3.30 -3.30 -15.86
CA GLY A 199 3.28 -2.83 -17.24
C GLY A 199 3.85 -3.78 -18.31
N SER A 200 4.45 -4.94 -17.97
CA SER A 200 4.94 -5.87 -19.01
C SER A 200 5.40 -7.26 -18.55
N ARG A 201 5.64 -7.54 -17.26
CA ARG A 201 6.21 -8.85 -16.81
C ARG A 201 5.77 -9.21 -15.38
N LEU A 202 4.48 -9.45 -15.19
CA LEU A 202 3.94 -9.86 -13.87
C LEU A 202 4.42 -11.29 -13.47
N GLY A 203 4.98 -12.06 -14.42
CA GLY A 203 5.35 -13.47 -14.29
C GLY A 203 6.40 -13.73 -13.23
N ASP A 204 7.60 -13.25 -13.51
CA ASP A 204 8.76 -13.40 -12.64
C ASP A 204 8.56 -12.73 -11.27
N LEU A 205 7.68 -11.73 -11.22
CA LEU A 205 7.33 -10.95 -10.04
C LEU A 205 6.71 -11.80 -8.93
N MET A 206 5.85 -12.73 -9.33
CA MET A 206 4.96 -13.47 -8.42
C MET A 206 5.67 -14.69 -7.82
N ILE A 207 6.43 -15.44 -8.62
CA ILE A 207 7.10 -16.68 -8.16
C ILE A 207 8.01 -16.43 -6.95
N LYS A 208 8.89 -15.43 -7.04
CA LYS A 208 9.86 -15.14 -5.98
C LYS A 208 9.19 -14.60 -4.72
N THR A 209 8.10 -13.84 -4.89
CA THR A 209 7.25 -13.37 -3.79
C THR A 209 6.60 -14.54 -3.07
N PHE A 210 6.13 -15.56 -3.79
CA PHE A 210 5.44 -16.71 -3.22
C PHE A 210 6.33 -17.70 -2.48
N VAL A 211 7.58 -17.90 -2.91
CA VAL A 211 8.56 -18.72 -2.15
C VAL A 211 8.79 -18.13 -0.74
N GLN A 212 8.79 -16.80 -0.61
CA GLN A 212 8.98 -16.10 0.65
C GLN A 212 7.71 -16.02 1.51
N LEU A 213 6.53 -16.15 0.90
CA LEU A 213 5.24 -16.20 1.60
C LEU A 213 5.03 -17.48 2.39
N SER A 214 5.98 -18.42 2.33
CA SER A 214 5.92 -19.65 3.10
C SER A 214 5.86 -19.46 4.64
N LYS A 215 6.04 -18.23 5.12
CA LYS A 215 5.97 -17.87 6.54
C LYS A 215 4.70 -17.10 6.92
N ALA A 216 3.87 -16.69 5.96
CA ALA A 216 2.64 -15.96 6.26
C ALA A 216 1.62 -16.88 6.95
N GLU A 217 0.77 -16.34 7.81
CA GLU A 217 -0.35 -17.11 8.39
C GLU A 217 -1.60 -17.05 7.50
N SER A 218 -1.73 -15.98 6.73
CA SER A 218 -2.87 -15.76 5.84
C SER A 218 -2.46 -15.05 4.55
N LEU A 219 -3.03 -15.53 3.44
CA LEU A 219 -2.83 -14.98 2.11
C LEU A 219 -4.18 -14.73 1.45
N THR A 220 -4.42 -13.48 1.05
CA THR A 220 -5.59 -13.08 0.27
C THR A 220 -5.13 -12.60 -1.11
N VAL A 221 -5.56 -13.32 -2.15
CA VAL A 221 -5.33 -12.99 -3.56
C VAL A 221 -6.68 -12.81 -4.26
N ASN A 222 -6.74 -11.94 -5.27
CA ASN A 222 -7.92 -11.76 -6.10
C ASN A 222 -7.83 -12.58 -7.41
N LEU A 223 -8.93 -12.58 -8.18
CA LEU A 223 -9.03 -13.29 -9.46
C LEU A 223 -8.00 -12.85 -10.49
N ASP A 224 -7.64 -11.56 -10.56
CA ASP A 224 -6.65 -11.08 -11.53
C ASP A 224 -5.26 -11.69 -11.28
N VAL A 225 -4.89 -11.80 -10.00
CA VAL A 225 -3.63 -12.43 -9.55
C VAL A 225 -3.63 -13.93 -9.90
N LEU A 226 -4.78 -14.59 -9.84
CA LEU A 226 -4.93 -15.99 -10.23
C LEU A 226 -4.94 -16.20 -11.73
N TRP A 227 -5.67 -15.37 -12.49
CA TRP A 227 -5.66 -15.36 -13.95
C TRP A 227 -4.27 -15.13 -14.50
N PHE A 228 -3.50 -14.25 -13.84
CA PHE A 228 -2.13 -14.03 -14.21
C PHE A 228 -1.25 -15.28 -14.03
N LEU A 229 -1.39 -16.01 -12.91
CA LEU A 229 -0.68 -17.28 -12.70
C LEU A 229 -1.09 -18.34 -13.74
N LEU A 230 -2.38 -18.36 -14.10
CA LEU A 230 -2.95 -19.25 -15.13
C LEU A 230 -2.37 -19.01 -16.52
N GLU A 231 -2.14 -17.74 -16.90
CA GLU A 231 -1.59 -17.38 -18.21
C GLU A 231 -0.09 -17.69 -18.37
N ASN A 232 0.59 -18.09 -17.29
CA ASN A 232 2.04 -18.33 -17.28
C ASN A 232 2.36 -19.71 -16.65
N PRO A 233 2.00 -20.83 -17.31
CA PRO A 233 2.08 -22.18 -16.75
C PRO A 233 3.51 -22.63 -16.42
N ASP A 234 4.54 -22.13 -17.11
CA ASP A 234 5.96 -22.43 -16.82
C ASP A 234 6.35 -22.01 -15.38
N LEU A 235 5.66 -20.99 -14.86
CA LEU A 235 5.83 -20.48 -13.49
C LEU A 235 5.13 -21.39 -12.47
N LEU A 236 4.05 -22.04 -12.90
CA LEU A 236 3.36 -23.09 -12.16
C LEU A 236 4.21 -24.37 -12.15
N GLU A 237 4.81 -24.78 -13.26
CA GLU A 237 5.69 -25.95 -13.35
C GLU A 237 6.93 -25.83 -12.47
N THR A 238 7.52 -24.63 -12.37
CA THR A 238 8.65 -24.39 -11.45
C THR A 238 8.25 -24.56 -9.97
N MET A 239 6.97 -24.36 -9.64
CA MET A 239 6.40 -24.66 -8.31
C MET A 239 5.78 -26.07 -8.19
N LEU A 240 5.44 -26.69 -9.32
CA LEU A 240 4.77 -27.97 -9.47
C LEU A 240 5.65 -28.90 -10.31
N SER A 241 6.72 -29.42 -9.75
CA SER A 241 7.55 -30.44 -10.40
C SER A 241 6.85 -31.81 -10.57
N PHE A 242 5.51 -31.87 -10.66
CA PHE A 242 4.75 -33.12 -10.55
C PHE A 242 3.51 -33.29 -11.45
N TYR A 243 3.15 -32.38 -12.34
CA TYR A 243 1.95 -32.59 -13.16
C TYR A 243 2.12 -32.17 -14.62
N GLU A 244 1.92 -33.13 -15.53
CA GLU A 244 1.89 -32.90 -16.98
C GLU A 244 0.77 -31.92 -17.34
N ALA A 245 1.17 -30.82 -17.97
CA ALA A 245 0.28 -29.75 -18.39
C ALA A 245 -0.45 -30.12 -19.69
N SER A 246 -1.69 -30.60 -19.59
CA SER A 246 -2.64 -30.45 -20.68
C SER A 246 -4.06 -30.19 -20.17
N LYS A 247 -4.61 -29.04 -20.59
CA LYS A 247 -6.00 -28.56 -20.38
C LYS A 247 -6.53 -28.70 -18.95
N PHE A 248 -6.17 -27.75 -18.09
CA PHE A 248 -6.83 -27.63 -16.80
C PHE A 248 -8.14 -26.83 -16.88
N ASP A 249 -9.16 -27.37 -16.20
CA ASP A 249 -10.30 -26.62 -15.68
C ASP A 249 -9.78 -25.51 -14.74
N THR A 250 -10.36 -24.31 -14.80
CA THR A 250 -10.03 -23.17 -13.92
C THR A 250 -10.05 -23.57 -12.44
N PHE A 251 -10.93 -24.51 -12.08
CA PHE A 251 -10.98 -25.07 -10.73
C PHE A 251 -9.80 -25.98 -10.39
N ALA A 252 -9.34 -26.80 -11.35
CA ALA A 252 -8.20 -27.70 -11.14
C ALA A 252 -6.89 -26.93 -10.95
N VAL A 253 -6.69 -25.83 -11.69
CA VAL A 253 -5.53 -24.95 -11.47
C VAL A 253 -5.62 -24.25 -10.13
N PHE A 254 -6.81 -23.78 -9.72
CA PHE A 254 -6.98 -23.20 -8.39
C PHE A 254 -6.60 -24.19 -7.29
N VAL A 255 -7.07 -25.44 -7.38
CA VAL A 255 -6.70 -26.51 -6.45
C VAL A 255 -5.19 -26.77 -6.49
N ALA A 256 -4.57 -26.79 -7.67
CA ALA A 256 -3.12 -26.94 -7.81
C ALA A 256 -2.35 -25.80 -7.12
N ILE A 257 -2.74 -24.54 -7.34
CA ILE A 257 -2.17 -23.37 -6.69
C ILE A 257 -2.31 -23.48 -5.15
N VAL A 258 -3.51 -23.78 -4.65
CA VAL A 258 -3.75 -23.96 -3.21
C VAL A 258 -2.89 -25.10 -2.64
N ASN A 259 -2.73 -26.19 -3.38
CA ASN A 259 -1.92 -27.34 -2.97
C ASN A 259 -0.43 -27.01 -2.93
N VAL A 260 0.10 -26.24 -3.89
CA VAL A 260 1.49 -25.73 -3.87
C VAL A 260 1.74 -24.99 -2.56
N PHE A 261 0.85 -24.05 -2.23
CA PHE A 261 1.02 -23.27 -1.03
C PHE A 261 0.86 -24.09 0.25
N ARG A 262 -0.11 -25.01 0.31
CA ARG A 262 -0.26 -25.91 1.47
C ARG A 262 0.96 -26.79 1.69
N ARG A 263 1.65 -27.22 0.62
CA ARG A 263 2.91 -27.97 0.74
C ARG A 263 4.06 -27.10 1.25
N GLY A 264 4.17 -25.86 0.76
CA GLY A 264 5.19 -24.91 1.23
C GLY A 264 4.95 -24.44 2.66
N SER A 265 3.67 -24.36 3.08
CA SER A 265 3.24 -23.84 4.38
C SER A 265 1.91 -24.44 4.82
N PRO A 266 1.95 -25.54 5.58
CA PRO A 266 0.74 -26.23 6.01
C PRO A 266 -0.14 -25.38 6.93
N SER A 267 0.40 -24.31 7.53
CA SER A 267 -0.31 -23.37 8.40
C SER A 267 -1.04 -22.23 7.68
N ILE A 268 -0.80 -21.99 6.37
CA ILE A 268 -1.42 -20.86 5.66
C ILE A 268 -2.93 -21.07 5.53
N LYS A 269 -3.71 -20.08 5.99
CA LYS A 269 -5.14 -19.96 5.68
C LYS A 269 -5.33 -19.21 4.37
N PHE A 270 -5.91 -19.91 3.39
CA PHE A 270 -6.28 -19.34 2.10
C PHE A 270 -7.66 -18.71 2.16
N HIS A 271 -7.72 -17.40 1.93
CA HIS A 271 -8.98 -16.69 1.77
C HIS A 271 -9.09 -16.21 0.32
N LEU A 272 -9.79 -17.01 -0.49
CA LEU A 272 -10.18 -16.59 -1.82
C LEU A 272 -11.39 -15.67 -1.70
N LYS A 273 -11.25 -14.42 -2.15
CA LYS A 273 -12.40 -13.54 -2.32
C LYS A 273 -12.72 -13.43 -3.81
N LEU A 274 -13.74 -14.18 -4.22
CA LEU A 274 -14.34 -14.04 -5.54
C LEU A 274 -15.13 -12.73 -5.54
N ASP A 275 -14.50 -11.63 -5.97
CA ASP A 275 -15.20 -10.39 -6.26
C ASP A 275 -15.93 -10.54 -7.61
N SER A 276 -16.89 -11.46 -7.67
CA SER A 276 -17.89 -11.52 -8.75
C SER A 276 -19.15 -12.22 -8.23
N THR A 277 -20.24 -11.47 -8.20
CA THR A 277 -21.60 -12.03 -8.20
C THR A 277 -21.88 -12.63 -9.59
N PRO A 278 -22.06 -13.97 -9.74
CA PRO A 278 -21.72 -15.07 -8.83
C PRO A 278 -20.66 -16.03 -9.45
N PRO A 279 -19.83 -16.77 -8.67
CA PRO A 279 -20.31 -17.99 -8.01
C PRO A 279 -19.77 -18.25 -6.59
N ILE A 280 -20.48 -19.14 -5.89
CA ILE A 280 -20.23 -19.63 -4.53
C ILE A 280 -19.48 -20.97 -4.63
N VAL A 281 -18.35 -21.08 -3.93
CA VAL A 281 -17.91 -22.35 -3.31
C VAL A 281 -17.35 -22.02 -1.93
N ARG A 282 -17.86 -22.71 -0.90
CA ARG A 282 -17.44 -22.56 0.50
C ARG A 282 -16.65 -23.79 0.91
N TYR A 283 -15.51 -23.58 1.56
CA TYR A 283 -14.88 -24.60 2.40
C TYR A 283 -14.52 -24.02 3.76
N ARG A 284 -14.71 -24.87 4.77
CA ARG A 284 -14.36 -24.69 6.18
C ARG A 284 -13.23 -25.68 6.44
N ILE A 285 -12.12 -25.20 6.99
CA ILE A 285 -11.10 -26.04 7.65
C ILE A 285 -11.52 -26.11 9.11
#